data_AF-A0A1X1NJ78-F1
#
_entry.id   AF-A0A1X1NJ78-F1
#
_cell.length_a   1.000
_cell.length_b   1.000
_cell.length_c   1.000
_cell.angle_alpha   90.00
_cell.angle_beta   90.00
_cell.angle_gamma   90.00
#
_symmetry.space_group_name_H-M   'P 1'
#
loop_
_entity.id
_entity.type
_entity.pdbx_description
1 polymer ?
#
loop_
_entity_poly.entity_id
_entity_poly.type
_entity_poly.pdbx_seq_one_letter_code
_entity_poly.pdbx_strand_id
1 'polypeptide(L)'
;MSNERLRSALLARGATIQDLAEAIQVNPKTVERWITQGKAPYRRHQYAAAAFLNVDVTTLWDDSRAVESAADLSKAEILTVYPHRHTVPAGLWREMFARAERRLDVLVYSGLWLSEDLMFLDILKAKSASIQVRILLGDPACPAVKQRGIDEGHRIMDGKIRNALTNYRPLFDTHPDIGFRIHDSTLYNSLFRADDEMLVNTHVYGIGAYLAPVFHLRRLPGGGLFDTYANSIEQTWGGARQVTDHDITGD
;
A
#
# COMPACT_ATOMS: atom_id res chain seq x y z
N MET A 1 -24.32 -3.57 -28.99
CA MET A 1 -24.27 -2.31 -29.75
C MET A 1 -22.86 -2.14 -30.29
N SER A 2 -22.70 -1.69 -31.53
CA SER A 2 -21.37 -1.53 -32.17
C SER A 2 -20.54 -0.47 -31.44
N ASN A 3 -19.25 -0.71 -31.21
CA ASN A 3 -18.32 0.26 -30.63
C ASN A 3 -17.80 1.21 -31.73
N GLU A 4 -18.61 2.23 -32.02
CA GLU A 4 -18.28 3.24 -33.02
C GLU A 4 -17.08 4.11 -32.61
N ARG A 5 -16.77 4.22 -31.32
CA ARG A 5 -15.62 4.98 -30.81
C ARG A 5 -14.30 4.32 -31.20
N LEU A 6 -14.20 3.00 -31.00
CA LEU A 6 -13.05 2.19 -31.44
C LEU A 6 -12.89 2.20 -32.97
N ARG A 7 -13.99 2.10 -33.71
CA ARG A 7 -13.96 2.20 -35.18
C ARG A 7 -13.43 3.56 -35.63
N SER A 8 -13.92 4.64 -35.02
CA SER A 8 -13.52 6.00 -35.37
C SER A 8 -12.05 6.27 -35.03
N ALA A 9 -11.55 5.76 -33.90
CA ALA A 9 -10.15 5.91 -33.51
C ALA A 9 -9.17 5.18 -34.45
N LEU A 10 -9.54 3.98 -34.92
CA LEU A 10 -8.77 3.24 -35.93
C LEU A 10 -8.67 4.04 -37.25
N LEU A 11 -9.80 4.57 -37.71
CA LEU A 11 -9.85 5.41 -38.91
C LEU A 11 -9.02 6.70 -38.76
N ALA A 12 -9.13 7.38 -37.62
CA ALA A 12 -8.39 8.62 -37.34
C ALA A 12 -6.87 8.41 -37.33
N ARG A 13 -6.41 7.24 -36.88
CA ARG A 13 -4.99 6.86 -36.90
C ARG A 13 -4.54 6.25 -38.24
N GLY A 14 -5.48 5.99 -39.17
CA GLY A 14 -5.18 5.30 -40.42
C GLY A 14 -4.77 3.82 -40.24
N ALA A 15 -5.18 3.21 -39.12
CA ALA A 15 -4.83 1.84 -38.77
C ALA A 15 -5.99 0.87 -39.05
N THR A 16 -5.65 -0.34 -39.51
CA THR A 16 -6.62 -1.42 -39.74
C THR A 16 -6.83 -2.28 -38.49
N ILE A 17 -7.88 -3.11 -38.52
CA ILE A 17 -8.12 -4.15 -37.49
C ILE A 17 -6.90 -5.06 -37.35
N GLN A 18 -6.23 -5.36 -38.47
CA GLN A 18 -5.06 -6.22 -38.52
C GLN A 18 -3.88 -5.58 -37.79
N ASP A 19 -3.62 -4.29 -38.04
CA ASP A 19 -2.51 -3.55 -37.42
C ASP A 19 -2.65 -3.50 -35.90
N LEU A 20 -3.88 -3.24 -35.40
CA LEU A 20 -4.15 -3.26 -33.96
C LEU A 20 -3.99 -4.67 -33.38
N ALA A 21 -4.48 -5.70 -34.08
CA ALA A 21 -4.42 -7.08 -33.64
C ALA A 21 -2.96 -7.58 -33.52
N GLU A 22 -2.12 -7.23 -34.50
CA GLU A 22 -0.69 -7.53 -34.49
C GLU A 22 0.03 -6.78 -33.38
N ALA A 23 -0.23 -5.47 -33.23
CA ALA A 23 0.41 -4.64 -32.22
C ALA A 23 0.15 -5.11 -30.78
N ILE A 24 -1.04 -5.66 -30.50
CA ILE A 24 -1.42 -6.12 -29.15
C ILE A 24 -1.44 -7.65 -29.02
N GLN A 25 -0.95 -8.37 -30.04
CA GLN A 25 -0.83 -9.82 -30.09
C GLN A 25 -2.15 -10.57 -29.81
N VAL A 26 -3.23 -10.17 -30.47
CA VAL A 26 -4.52 -10.86 -30.42
C VAL A 26 -4.98 -11.29 -31.81
N ASN A 27 -5.96 -12.19 -31.88
CA ASN A 27 -6.57 -12.56 -33.15
C ASN A 27 -7.37 -11.37 -33.74
N PRO A 28 -7.24 -11.06 -35.05
CA PRO A 28 -8.03 -10.01 -35.70
C PRO A 28 -9.55 -10.13 -35.52
N LYS A 29 -10.09 -11.36 -35.48
CA LYS A 29 -11.50 -11.62 -35.19
C LYS A 29 -11.92 -11.15 -33.80
N THR A 30 -10.99 -11.12 -32.84
CA THR A 30 -11.23 -10.61 -31.49
C THR A 30 -11.42 -9.10 -31.53
N VAL A 31 -10.60 -8.38 -32.29
CA VAL A 31 -10.72 -6.93 -32.48
C VAL A 31 -12.00 -6.60 -33.25
N GLU A 32 -12.33 -7.36 -34.29
CA GLU A 32 -13.58 -7.23 -35.03
C GLU A 32 -14.81 -7.42 -34.13
N ARG A 33 -14.77 -8.36 -33.18
CA ARG A 33 -15.82 -8.53 -32.18
C ARG A 33 -15.93 -7.35 -31.21
N TRP A 34 -14.83 -6.69 -30.84
CA TRP A 34 -14.89 -5.48 -30.01
C TRP A 34 -15.64 -4.36 -30.70
N ILE A 35 -15.48 -4.24 -32.03
CA ILE A 35 -16.18 -3.26 -32.85
C ILE A 35 -17.64 -3.68 -33.08
N THR A 36 -17.88 -4.87 -33.61
CA THR A 36 -19.23 -5.27 -34.08
C THR A 36 -20.19 -5.64 -32.96
N GLN A 37 -19.70 -6.33 -31.93
CA GLN A 37 -20.54 -6.83 -30.82
C GLN A 37 -20.54 -5.89 -29.61
N GLY A 38 -19.62 -4.93 -29.56
CA GLY A 38 -19.45 -4.01 -28.42
C GLY A 38 -18.98 -4.70 -27.15
N LYS A 39 -18.36 -5.89 -27.26
CA LYS A 39 -17.84 -6.62 -26.11
C LYS A 39 -16.51 -5.98 -25.67
N ALA A 40 -16.44 -5.52 -24.43
CA ALA A 40 -15.21 -4.93 -23.90
C ALA A 40 -14.09 -5.99 -23.75
N PRO A 41 -12.84 -5.69 -24.16
CA PRO A 41 -11.68 -6.55 -23.94
C PRO A 41 -11.35 -6.71 -22.44
N TYR A 42 -10.45 -7.65 -22.11
CA TYR A 42 -9.76 -7.60 -20.82
C TYR A 42 -8.90 -6.33 -20.69
N ARG A 43 -8.72 -5.85 -19.45
CA ARG A 43 -8.03 -4.60 -19.12
C ARG A 43 -6.69 -4.44 -19.84
N ARG A 44 -5.83 -5.46 -19.83
CA ARG A 44 -4.53 -5.44 -20.54
C ARG A 44 -4.66 -5.10 -22.04
N HIS A 45 -5.71 -5.56 -22.70
CA HIS A 45 -5.94 -5.31 -24.12
C HIS A 45 -6.62 -3.97 -24.36
N GLN A 46 -7.43 -3.47 -23.42
CA GLN A 46 -7.99 -2.12 -23.47
C GLN A 46 -6.88 -1.06 -23.42
N TYR A 47 -5.95 -1.16 -22.45
CA TYR A 47 -4.82 -0.24 -22.35
C TYR A 47 -3.85 -0.35 -23.53
N ALA A 48 -3.55 -1.58 -23.98
CA ALA A 48 -2.69 -1.78 -25.14
C ALA A 48 -3.31 -1.20 -26.43
N ALA A 49 -4.62 -1.35 -26.62
CA ALA A 49 -5.33 -0.74 -27.74
C ALA A 49 -5.42 0.79 -27.63
N ALA A 50 -5.67 1.33 -26.44
CA ALA A 50 -5.66 2.77 -26.20
C ALA A 50 -4.28 3.39 -26.50
N ALA A 51 -3.20 2.75 -26.04
CA ALA A 51 -1.83 3.15 -26.35
C ALA A 51 -1.53 3.04 -27.86
N PHE A 52 -1.95 1.94 -28.50
CA PHE A 52 -1.86 1.79 -29.96
C PHE A 52 -2.72 2.78 -30.72
N LEU A 53 -3.73 3.42 -30.13
CA LEU A 53 -4.59 4.40 -30.80
C LEU A 53 -4.27 5.84 -30.41
N ASN A 54 -3.39 6.03 -29.42
CA ASN A 54 -3.06 7.34 -28.84
C ASN A 54 -4.31 8.10 -28.37
N VAL A 55 -5.23 7.39 -27.74
CA VAL A 55 -6.46 7.94 -27.13
C VAL A 55 -6.60 7.40 -25.71
N ASP A 56 -7.40 8.07 -24.89
CA ASP A 56 -7.68 7.59 -23.54
C ASP A 56 -8.58 6.34 -23.57
N VAL A 57 -8.36 5.41 -22.65
CA VAL A 57 -9.13 4.15 -22.59
C VAL A 57 -10.63 4.39 -22.39
N THR A 58 -11.00 5.43 -21.64
CA THR A 58 -12.38 5.84 -21.36
C THR A 58 -13.06 6.45 -22.59
N THR A 59 -12.27 6.91 -23.57
CA THR A 59 -12.79 7.36 -24.86
C THR A 59 -13.23 6.17 -25.71
N LEU A 60 -12.60 5.01 -25.58
CA LEU A 60 -12.88 3.80 -26.37
C LEU A 60 -13.94 2.90 -25.73
N TRP A 61 -13.97 2.83 -24.40
CA TRP A 61 -14.93 2.05 -23.64
C TRP A 61 -15.52 2.91 -22.53
N ASP A 62 -16.84 3.07 -22.52
CA ASP A 62 -17.54 3.79 -21.45
C ASP A 62 -17.48 2.96 -20.17
N ASP A 63 -16.66 3.41 -19.22
CA ASP A 63 -16.18 2.62 -18.09
C ASP A 63 -17.19 2.58 -16.92
N SER A 64 -18.45 2.99 -17.12
CA SER A 64 -19.44 3.13 -16.03
C SER A 64 -19.66 1.82 -15.24
N ARG A 65 -19.76 0.68 -15.92
CA ARG A 65 -19.84 -0.64 -15.26
C ARG A 65 -18.52 -1.08 -14.62
N ALA A 66 -17.38 -0.62 -15.13
CA ALA A 66 -16.08 -0.96 -14.58
C ALA A 66 -15.75 -0.10 -13.34
N VAL A 67 -16.14 1.18 -13.35
CA VAL A 67 -16.09 2.10 -12.20
C VAL A 67 -16.98 1.58 -11.07
N GLU A 68 -18.19 1.10 -11.39
CA GLU A 68 -19.04 0.40 -10.42
C GLU A 68 -18.36 -0.88 -9.88
N SER A 69 -17.81 -1.72 -10.77
CA SER A 69 -17.13 -2.95 -10.34
C SER A 69 -15.86 -2.71 -9.52
N ALA A 70 -15.09 -1.67 -9.83
CA ALA A 70 -13.86 -1.31 -9.12
C ALA A 70 -14.18 -0.65 -7.78
N ALA A 71 -15.23 0.18 -7.71
CA ALA A 71 -15.74 0.71 -6.46
C ALA A 71 -16.28 -0.42 -5.57
N ASP A 72 -16.96 -1.42 -6.13
CA ASP A 72 -17.46 -2.57 -5.38
C ASP A 72 -16.34 -3.50 -4.92
N LEU A 73 -15.31 -3.73 -5.75
CA LEU A 73 -14.10 -4.44 -5.33
C LEU A 73 -13.36 -3.68 -4.22
N SER A 74 -13.22 -2.36 -4.34
CA SER A 74 -12.57 -1.53 -3.30
C SER A 74 -13.33 -1.57 -1.98
N LYS A 75 -14.68 -1.57 -2.02
CA LYS A 75 -15.51 -1.81 -0.83
C LYS A 75 -15.27 -3.22 -0.27
N ALA A 76 -15.16 -4.23 -1.14
CA ALA A 76 -14.92 -5.62 -0.74
C ALA A 76 -13.51 -5.89 -0.19
N GLU A 77 -12.53 -5.00 -0.47
CA GLU A 77 -11.21 -4.99 0.15
C GLU A 77 -11.27 -4.56 1.63
N ILE A 78 -12.26 -3.75 2.02
CA ILE A 78 -12.46 -3.31 3.41
C ILE A 78 -13.21 -4.41 4.18
N LEU A 79 -12.48 -5.12 5.05
CA LEU A 79 -13.07 -6.13 5.93
C LEU A 79 -13.79 -5.50 7.11
N THR A 80 -13.18 -4.50 7.74
CA THR A 80 -13.74 -3.83 8.92
C THR A 80 -13.20 -2.41 9.00
N VAL A 81 -14.05 -1.48 9.45
CA VAL A 81 -13.64 -0.14 9.85
C VAL A 81 -13.82 -0.02 11.36
N TYR A 82 -12.71 0.19 12.06
CA TYR A 82 -12.73 0.47 13.48
C TYR A 82 -12.76 1.98 13.69
N PRO A 83 -13.72 2.52 14.46
CA PRO A 83 -13.84 3.97 14.65
C PRO A 83 -12.60 4.56 15.34
N HIS A 84 -11.96 3.78 16.22
CA HIS A 84 -10.74 4.18 16.91
C HIS A 84 -9.78 2.99 17.03
N ARG A 85 -8.46 3.24 16.96
CA ARG A 85 -7.45 2.18 17.07
C ARG A 85 -7.55 1.39 18.36
N HIS A 86 -7.90 2.02 19.48
CA HIS A 86 -8.07 1.31 20.75
C HIS A 86 -9.24 0.30 20.77
N THR A 87 -10.13 0.34 19.77
CA THR A 87 -11.24 -0.62 19.62
C THR A 87 -10.87 -1.83 18.77
N VAL A 88 -9.70 -1.81 18.12
CA VAL A 88 -9.21 -2.96 17.38
C VAL A 88 -8.84 -4.07 18.37
N PRO A 89 -9.21 -5.34 18.12
CA PRO A 89 -8.86 -6.44 19.03
C PRO A 89 -7.36 -6.48 19.33
N ALA A 90 -7.00 -6.56 20.60
CA ALA A 90 -5.61 -6.45 21.05
C ALA A 90 -4.68 -7.52 20.45
N GLY A 91 -5.23 -8.68 20.06
CA GLY A 91 -4.49 -9.77 19.39
C GLY A 91 -4.33 -9.59 17.89
N LEU A 92 -5.10 -8.72 17.23
CA LEU A 92 -5.24 -8.75 15.77
C LEU A 92 -3.92 -8.53 15.02
N TRP A 93 -3.10 -7.55 15.44
CA TRP A 93 -1.77 -7.35 14.83
C TRP A 93 -0.89 -8.57 14.99
N ARG A 94 -0.82 -9.14 16.21
CA ARG A 94 0.02 -10.33 16.47
C ARG A 94 -0.45 -11.52 15.65
N GLU A 95 -1.75 -11.77 15.62
CA GLU A 95 -2.34 -12.86 14.84
C GLU A 95 -2.08 -12.68 13.35
N MET A 96 -2.28 -11.47 12.82
CA MET A 96 -1.99 -11.12 11.43
C MET A 96 -0.51 -11.36 11.09
N PHE A 97 0.41 -10.88 11.92
CA PHE A 97 1.85 -11.07 11.70
C PHE A 97 2.32 -12.52 11.90
N ALA A 98 1.74 -13.25 12.84
CA ALA A 98 2.05 -14.66 13.07
C ALA A 98 1.62 -15.54 11.88
N ARG A 99 0.54 -15.18 11.18
CA ARG A 99 0.08 -15.87 9.96
C ARG A 99 0.89 -15.53 8.70
N ALA A 100 1.72 -14.50 8.72
CA ALA A 100 2.48 -14.07 7.54
C ALA A 100 3.44 -15.17 7.03
N GLU A 101 3.46 -15.40 5.72
CA GLU A 101 4.27 -16.41 5.05
C GLU A 101 5.28 -15.83 4.05
N ARG A 102 5.11 -14.58 3.59
CA ARG A 102 6.02 -13.96 2.60
C ARG A 102 6.62 -12.65 3.07
N ARG A 103 5.83 -11.80 3.72
CA ARG A 103 6.28 -10.49 4.20
C ARG A 103 5.53 -9.96 5.42
N LEU A 104 6.25 -9.16 6.19
CA LEU A 104 5.78 -8.34 7.28
C LEU A 104 6.34 -6.94 7.11
N ASP A 105 5.46 -5.94 6.97
CA ASP A 105 5.86 -4.53 6.90
C ASP A 105 5.20 -3.71 8.02
N VAL A 106 5.98 -2.88 8.69
CA VAL A 106 5.49 -1.86 9.62
C VAL A 106 6.02 -0.51 9.17
N LEU A 107 5.13 0.44 8.87
CA LEU A 107 5.47 1.84 8.58
C LEU A 107 4.76 2.75 9.58
N VAL A 108 5.55 3.40 10.43
CA VAL A 108 5.07 4.23 11.54
C VAL A 108 6.05 5.38 11.78
N TYR A 109 5.62 6.44 12.47
CA TYR A 109 6.61 7.30 13.10
C TYR A 109 7.30 6.57 14.27
N SER A 110 6.57 6.25 15.36
CA SER A 110 7.17 5.54 16.50
C SER A 110 6.78 4.07 16.62
N GLY A 111 5.47 3.76 16.51
CA GLY A 111 4.97 2.41 16.78
C GLY A 111 5.38 1.87 18.17
N LEU A 112 5.61 2.75 19.14
CA LEU A 112 6.23 2.43 20.44
C LEU A 112 5.60 1.20 21.13
N TRP A 113 4.27 1.15 21.16
CA TRP A 113 3.51 0.05 21.75
C TRP A 113 3.81 -1.34 21.14
N LEU A 114 4.21 -1.42 19.86
CA LEU A 114 4.66 -2.69 19.26
C LEU A 114 6.05 -3.07 19.74
N SER A 115 6.94 -2.09 19.86
CA SER A 115 8.31 -2.33 20.35
C SER A 115 8.34 -2.78 21.81
N GLU A 116 7.29 -2.47 22.57
CA GLU A 116 7.10 -2.88 23.98
C GLU A 116 6.40 -4.26 24.09
N ASP A 117 5.86 -4.81 22.99
CA ASP A 117 5.17 -6.09 22.99
C ASP A 117 6.16 -7.24 22.74
N LEU A 118 6.52 -7.96 23.81
CA LEU A 118 7.44 -9.10 23.74
C LEU A 118 6.96 -10.20 22.78
N MET A 119 5.65 -10.42 22.68
CA MET A 119 5.11 -11.44 21.77
C MET A 119 5.29 -11.01 20.31
N PHE A 120 5.17 -9.71 20.02
CA PHE A 120 5.48 -9.18 18.69
C PHE A 120 6.97 -9.33 18.38
N LEU A 121 7.86 -9.02 19.32
CA LEU A 121 9.30 -9.22 19.13
C LEU A 121 9.65 -10.69 18.86
N ASP A 122 9.00 -11.63 19.55
CA ASP A 122 9.20 -13.06 19.31
C ASP A 122 8.68 -13.50 17.93
N ILE A 123 7.57 -12.92 17.45
CA ILE A 123 7.11 -13.12 16.07
C ILE A 123 8.16 -12.62 15.07
N LEU A 124 8.74 -11.42 15.28
CA LEU A 124 9.78 -10.90 14.40
C LEU A 124 10.98 -11.84 14.32
N LYS A 125 11.49 -12.30 15.48
CA LYS A 125 12.61 -13.24 15.55
C LYS A 125 12.29 -14.53 14.79
N ALA A 126 11.15 -15.16 15.10
CA ALA A 126 10.75 -16.43 14.50
C ALA A 126 10.54 -16.35 12.98
N LYS A 127 10.05 -15.21 12.48
CA LYS A 127 9.72 -15.03 11.06
C LYS A 127 10.89 -14.54 10.22
N SER A 128 11.79 -13.74 10.79
CA SER A 128 12.87 -13.04 10.07
C SER A 128 13.76 -13.93 9.20
N ALA A 129 14.00 -15.18 9.60
CA ALA A 129 14.80 -16.13 8.83
C ALA A 129 14.08 -16.70 7.59
N SER A 130 12.77 -16.51 7.47
CA SER A 130 11.93 -17.19 6.46
C SER A 130 11.14 -16.25 5.56
N ILE A 131 10.84 -15.04 6.03
CA ILE A 131 10.03 -14.05 5.32
C ILE A 131 10.74 -12.71 5.32
N GLN A 132 10.37 -11.82 4.40
CA GLN A 132 10.85 -10.45 4.43
C GLN A 132 10.21 -9.69 5.61
N VAL A 133 11.02 -9.16 6.52
CA VAL A 133 10.56 -8.34 7.65
C VAL A 133 11.12 -6.94 7.50
N ARG A 134 10.25 -5.93 7.44
CA ARG A 134 10.63 -4.52 7.31
C ARG A 134 9.94 -3.67 8.37
N ILE A 135 10.74 -2.94 9.15
CA ILE A 135 10.26 -2.02 10.18
C ILE A 135 10.81 -0.63 9.84
N LEU A 136 9.92 0.29 9.48
CA LEU A 136 10.22 1.67 9.17
C LEU A 136 9.72 2.56 10.31
N LEU A 137 10.65 3.32 10.89
CA LEU A 137 10.38 4.35 11.89
C LEU A 137 10.68 5.74 11.32
N GLY A 138 10.04 6.76 11.87
CA GLY A 138 10.32 8.15 11.53
C GLY A 138 11.71 8.57 11.97
N ASP A 139 12.31 9.52 11.25
CA ASP A 139 13.54 10.17 11.68
C ASP A 139 13.25 11.10 12.88
N PRO A 140 13.82 10.85 14.08
CA PRO A 140 13.58 11.69 15.25
C PRO A 140 13.92 13.16 15.03
N ALA A 141 14.83 13.47 14.10
CA ALA A 141 15.28 14.83 13.83
C ALA A 141 14.49 15.52 12.70
N CYS A 142 13.65 14.80 11.93
CA CYS A 142 13.03 15.41 10.76
C CYS A 142 11.86 16.37 11.10
N PRO A 143 11.61 17.38 10.25
CA PRO A 143 10.51 18.31 10.44
C PRO A 143 9.13 17.64 10.54
N ALA A 144 8.89 16.57 9.77
CA ALA A 144 7.60 15.88 9.73
C ALA A 144 7.25 15.21 11.07
N VAL A 145 8.24 14.56 11.70
CA VAL A 145 8.10 13.97 13.04
C VAL A 145 7.82 15.04 14.09
N LYS A 146 8.60 16.14 14.06
CA LYS A 146 8.41 17.26 14.97
C LYS A 146 7.01 17.87 14.83
N GLN A 147 6.57 18.10 13.59
CA GLN A 147 5.25 18.64 13.30
C GLN A 147 4.15 17.72 13.80
N ARG A 148 4.26 16.40 13.58
CA ARG A 148 3.28 15.44 14.10
C ARG A 148 3.13 15.52 15.62
N GLY A 149 4.24 15.64 16.34
CA GLY A 149 4.20 15.81 17.80
C GLY A 149 3.49 17.09 18.23
N ILE A 150 3.66 18.19 17.49
CA ILE A 150 2.96 19.45 17.72
C ILE A 150 1.46 19.29 17.44
N ASP A 151 1.10 18.67 16.32
CA ASP A 151 -0.28 18.47 15.89
C ASP A 151 -1.06 17.57 16.87
N GLU A 152 -0.42 16.54 17.43
CA GLU A 152 -1.02 15.69 18.48
C GLU A 152 -0.98 16.33 19.88
N GLY A 153 -0.35 17.50 20.05
CA GLY A 153 -0.30 18.26 21.29
C GLY A 153 0.77 17.80 22.31
N HIS A 154 1.43 16.66 22.11
CA HIS A 154 2.38 16.11 23.09
C HIS A 154 3.84 16.52 22.87
N ARG A 155 4.23 16.93 21.66
CA ARG A 155 5.58 17.41 21.25
C ARG A 155 6.78 16.46 21.46
N ILE A 156 6.56 15.29 22.07
CA ILE A 156 7.58 14.27 22.35
C ILE A 156 7.65 13.12 21.32
N MET A 157 7.34 13.38 20.03
CA MET A 157 7.29 12.28 19.05
C MET A 157 8.66 11.65 18.83
N ASP A 158 9.70 12.48 18.72
CA ASP A 158 11.11 12.10 18.67
C ASP A 158 11.49 11.16 19.83
N GLY A 159 11.17 11.53 21.08
CA GLY A 159 11.45 10.69 22.25
C GLY A 159 10.77 9.32 22.19
N LYS A 160 9.53 9.25 21.70
CA LYS A 160 8.82 7.98 21.49
C LYS A 160 9.51 7.10 20.44
N ILE A 161 10.05 7.70 19.38
CA ILE A 161 10.81 6.98 18.34
C ILE A 161 12.11 6.44 18.93
N ARG A 162 12.89 7.27 19.63
CA ARG A 162 14.15 6.85 20.28
C ARG A 162 13.93 5.70 21.27
N ASN A 163 12.85 5.76 22.04
CA ASN A 163 12.47 4.67 22.93
C ASN A 163 12.15 3.38 22.16
N ALA A 164 11.40 3.48 21.06
CA ALA A 164 11.11 2.33 20.21
C ALA A 164 12.39 1.72 19.59
N LEU A 165 13.32 2.56 19.12
CA LEU A 165 14.62 2.12 18.62
C LEU A 165 15.46 1.43 19.70
N THR A 166 15.42 1.93 20.93
CA THR A 166 16.10 1.31 22.08
C THR A 166 15.57 -0.11 22.32
N ASN A 167 14.25 -0.29 22.26
CA ASN A 167 13.61 -1.60 22.41
C ASN A 167 13.97 -2.57 21.27
N TYR A 168 14.12 -2.06 20.03
CA TYR A 168 14.54 -2.88 18.88
C TYR A 168 16.05 -3.14 18.83
N ARG A 169 16.87 -2.35 19.53
CA ARG A 169 18.34 -2.42 19.48
C ARG A 169 18.90 -3.84 19.62
N PRO A 170 18.42 -4.72 20.52
CA PRO A 170 18.92 -6.09 20.62
C PRO A 170 18.73 -6.91 19.33
N LEU A 171 17.75 -6.57 18.49
CA LEU A 171 17.49 -7.26 17.23
C LEU A 171 18.43 -6.82 16.09
N PHE A 172 19.02 -5.62 16.16
CA PHE A 172 19.90 -5.12 15.10
C PHE A 172 21.10 -6.04 14.85
N ASP A 173 21.70 -6.54 15.94
CA ASP A 173 22.86 -7.44 15.87
C ASP A 173 22.45 -8.92 15.79
N THR A 174 21.39 -9.31 16.51
CA THR A 174 21.01 -10.73 16.63
C THR A 174 20.17 -11.24 15.46
N HIS A 175 19.48 -10.34 14.74
CA HIS A 175 18.59 -10.67 13.63
C HIS A 175 18.79 -9.67 12.47
N PRO A 176 19.97 -9.66 11.83
CA PRO A 176 20.31 -8.70 10.76
C PRO A 176 19.41 -8.82 9.51
N ASP A 177 18.69 -9.94 9.37
CA ASP A 177 17.69 -10.15 8.30
C ASP A 177 16.43 -9.29 8.48
N ILE A 178 16.21 -8.73 9.67
CA ILE A 178 15.14 -7.76 9.90
C ILE A 178 15.61 -6.40 9.37
N GLY A 179 14.90 -5.91 8.34
CA GLY A 179 15.18 -4.61 7.76
C GLY A 179 14.63 -3.46 8.60
N PHE A 180 15.42 -2.93 9.51
CA PHE A 180 15.12 -1.68 10.22
C PHE A 180 15.59 -0.46 9.43
N ARG A 181 14.71 0.51 9.20
CA ARG A 181 15.05 1.76 8.50
C ARG A 181 14.38 2.99 9.13
N ILE A 182 14.98 4.14 8.87
CA ILE A 182 14.52 5.45 9.27
C ILE A 182 14.06 6.23 8.03
N HIS A 183 12.87 6.84 8.09
CA HIS A 183 12.31 7.66 7.01
C HIS A 183 11.99 9.08 7.47
N ASP A 184 12.10 10.06 6.58
CA ASP A 184 11.76 11.47 6.85
C ASP A 184 10.40 11.89 6.27
N SER A 185 9.70 10.95 5.61
CA SER A 185 8.43 11.20 4.92
C SER A 185 7.30 11.65 5.85
N THR A 186 6.46 12.57 5.36
CA THR A 186 5.20 12.93 6.01
C THR A 186 4.19 11.80 5.88
N LEU A 187 3.77 11.22 7.01
CA LEU A 187 2.76 10.17 7.03
C LEU A 187 1.34 10.73 7.19
N TYR A 188 0.41 10.19 6.41
CA TYR A 188 -1.04 10.38 6.54
C TYR A 188 -1.73 9.17 7.21
N ASN A 189 -0.97 8.11 7.45
CA ASN A 189 -1.40 6.87 8.05
C ASN A 189 -0.17 6.09 8.54
N SER A 190 -0.40 5.22 9.51
CA SER A 190 0.51 4.15 9.88
C SER A 190 0.04 2.85 9.23
N LEU A 191 0.94 2.10 8.62
CA LEU A 191 0.62 0.89 7.87
C LEU A 191 1.25 -0.35 8.53
N PHE A 192 0.43 -1.39 8.65
CA PHE A 192 0.86 -2.68 9.20
C PHE A 192 0.39 -3.75 8.22
N ARG A 193 1.32 -4.42 7.54
CA ARG A 193 1.02 -5.39 6.49
C ARG A 193 1.57 -6.75 6.84
N ALA A 194 0.75 -7.77 6.64
CA ALA A 194 1.18 -9.16 6.56
C ALA A 194 0.67 -9.72 5.25
N ASP A 195 1.57 -9.99 4.30
CA ASP A 195 1.22 -10.52 2.98
C ASP A 195 0.14 -9.70 2.23
N ASP A 196 -1.08 -10.23 2.21
CA ASP A 196 -2.28 -9.72 1.52
C ASP A 196 -3.33 -9.22 2.54
N GLU A 197 -2.95 -9.02 3.79
CA GLU A 197 -3.75 -8.45 4.89
C GLU A 197 -3.06 -7.18 5.42
N MET A 198 -3.84 -6.13 5.72
CA MET A 198 -3.28 -4.86 6.17
C MET A 198 -4.19 -4.14 7.16
N LEU A 199 -3.59 -3.54 8.19
CA LEU A 199 -4.23 -2.55 9.05
C LEU A 199 -3.68 -1.17 8.70
N VAL A 200 -4.58 -0.25 8.33
CA VAL A 200 -4.28 1.14 8.00
C VAL A 200 -4.82 2.00 9.11
N ASN A 201 -3.95 2.46 10.01
CA ASN A 201 -4.35 3.41 11.04
C ASN A 201 -4.21 4.83 10.49
N THR A 202 -5.34 5.47 10.21
CA THR A 202 -5.35 6.79 9.59
C THR A 202 -4.87 7.84 10.57
N HIS A 203 -4.23 8.88 10.06
CA HIS A 203 -3.87 10.04 10.87
C HIS A 203 -4.95 11.10 10.71
N VAL A 204 -5.54 11.52 11.83
CA VAL A 204 -6.50 12.62 11.87
C VAL A 204 -5.82 13.79 12.56
N TYR A 205 -5.83 14.97 11.94
CA TYR A 205 -5.19 16.16 12.48
C TYR A 205 -5.76 16.50 13.87
N GLY A 206 -4.90 16.82 14.83
CA GLY A 206 -5.31 17.10 16.21
C GLY A 206 -5.66 15.86 17.06
N ILE A 207 -5.70 14.67 16.47
CA ILE A 207 -6.13 13.43 17.14
C ILE A 207 -4.95 12.47 17.25
N GLY A 208 -4.68 12.05 18.50
CA GLY A 208 -3.68 11.04 18.78
C GLY A 208 -4.00 9.71 18.11
N ALA A 209 -2.97 8.99 17.64
CA ALA A 209 -3.16 7.77 16.83
C ALA A 209 -4.06 6.69 17.48
N TYR A 210 -4.15 6.64 18.82
CA TYR A 210 -5.00 5.72 19.55
C TYR A 210 -6.51 5.98 19.41
N LEU A 211 -6.90 7.23 19.11
CA LEU A 211 -8.27 7.65 18.84
C LEU A 211 -8.56 7.78 17.34
N ALA A 212 -7.58 7.55 16.47
CA ALA A 212 -7.80 7.65 15.04
C ALA A 212 -8.37 6.33 14.46
N PRO A 213 -9.15 6.38 13.37
CA PRO A 213 -9.73 5.19 12.75
C PRO A 213 -8.68 4.18 12.26
N VAL A 214 -9.13 2.94 12.08
CA VAL A 214 -8.34 1.87 11.46
C VAL A 214 -9.17 1.16 10.40
N PHE A 215 -8.62 1.04 9.20
CA PHE A 215 -9.16 0.14 8.17
C PHE A 215 -8.45 -1.20 8.24
N HIS A 216 -9.22 -2.28 8.29
CA HIS A 216 -8.72 -3.63 8.08
C HIS A 216 -9.01 -4.05 6.65
N LEU A 217 -7.95 -4.26 5.89
CA LEU A 217 -7.98 -4.52 4.47
C LEU A 217 -7.51 -5.94 4.17
N ARG A 218 -8.10 -6.53 3.15
CA ARG A 218 -7.54 -7.66 2.40
C ARG A 218 -7.25 -7.21 0.97
N ARG A 219 -6.24 -7.83 0.36
CA ARG A 219 -5.97 -7.65 -1.05
C ARG A 219 -6.94 -8.51 -1.88
N LEU A 220 -7.55 -7.91 -2.90
CA LEU A 220 -8.33 -8.64 -3.90
C LEU A 220 -7.74 -8.44 -5.29
N PRO A 221 -7.65 -9.48 -6.14
CA PRO A 221 -7.24 -9.31 -7.53
C PRO A 221 -8.14 -8.31 -8.26
N GLY A 222 -7.55 -7.28 -8.85
CA GLY A 222 -8.30 -6.21 -9.52
C GLY A 222 -8.86 -5.12 -8.59
N GLY A 223 -8.69 -5.29 -7.28
CA GLY A 223 -8.77 -4.21 -6.30
C GLY A 223 -7.59 -3.24 -6.43
N GLY A 224 -7.71 -2.07 -5.83
CA GLY A 224 -6.71 -1.01 -5.93
C GLY A 224 -6.42 -0.31 -4.61
N LEU A 225 -7.31 -0.45 -3.61
CA LEU A 225 -7.17 0.20 -2.32
C LEU A 225 -5.96 -0.36 -1.56
N PHE A 226 -5.86 -1.68 -1.48
CA PHE A 226 -4.74 -2.35 -0.81
C PHE A 226 -3.41 -2.01 -1.50
N ASP A 227 -3.37 -2.15 -2.83
CA ASP A 227 -2.15 -1.96 -3.62
C ASP A 227 -1.64 -0.51 -3.56
N THR A 228 -2.54 0.47 -3.41
CA THR A 228 -2.17 1.87 -3.18
C THR A 228 -1.36 2.05 -1.89
N TYR A 229 -1.83 1.48 -0.77
CA TYR A 229 -1.09 1.52 0.50
C TYR A 229 0.19 0.68 0.45
N ALA A 230 0.15 -0.49 -0.21
CA ALA A 230 1.34 -1.32 -0.39
C ALA A 230 2.45 -0.58 -1.16
N ASN A 231 2.09 0.15 -2.22
CA ASN A 231 3.04 0.97 -2.99
C ASN A 231 3.62 2.13 -2.15
N SER A 232 2.83 2.72 -1.25
CA SER A 232 3.32 3.73 -0.31
C SER A 232 4.44 3.20 0.60
N ILE A 233 4.32 1.95 1.06
CA ILE A 233 5.38 1.28 1.83
C ILE A 233 6.65 1.14 0.97
N GLU A 234 6.53 0.68 -0.28
CA GLU A 234 7.68 0.50 -1.17
C GLU A 234 8.39 1.84 -1.48
N GLN A 235 7.63 2.91 -1.73
CA GLN A 235 8.19 4.24 -1.96
C GLN A 235 8.93 4.75 -0.72
N THR A 236 8.32 4.63 0.46
CA THR A 236 8.93 5.06 1.72
C THR A 236 10.19 4.23 2.02
N TRP A 237 10.15 2.91 1.80
CA TRP A 237 11.29 2.02 1.96
C TRP A 237 12.46 2.39 1.06
N GLY A 238 12.19 2.72 -0.22
CA GLY A 238 13.21 3.11 -1.19
C GLY A 238 13.95 4.41 -0.82
N GLY A 239 13.26 5.35 -0.18
CA GLY A 239 13.85 6.60 0.32
C GLY A 239 14.43 6.54 1.73
N ALA A 240 14.11 5.49 2.50
CA ALA A 240 14.54 5.35 3.88
C ALA A 240 16.02 4.93 4.00
N ARG A 241 16.69 5.42 5.05
CA ARG A 241 18.09 5.12 5.38
C ARG A 241 18.20 4.09 6.50
N GLN A 242 19.40 3.53 6.68
CA GLN A 242 19.68 2.65 7.80
C GLN A 242 19.62 3.39 9.15
N VAL A 243 19.29 2.66 10.20
CA VAL A 243 19.38 3.15 11.58
C VAL A 243 20.85 3.34 11.96
N THR A 244 21.14 4.40 12.69
CA THR A 244 22.47 4.70 13.26
C THR A 244 22.36 4.86 14.77
N ASP A 245 23.47 4.75 15.50
CA ASP A 245 23.47 4.93 16.96
C ASP A 245 22.95 6.32 17.39
N HIS A 246 23.25 7.37 16.61
CA HIS A 246 22.75 8.74 16.84
C HIS A 246 21.20 8.81 16.80
N ASP A 247 20.54 7.96 16.01
CA ASP A 247 19.08 7.90 15.99
C ASP A 247 18.51 7.35 17.29
N ILE A 248 19.29 6.57 18.04
CA ILE A 248 18.90 5.98 19.32
C ILE A 248 19.24 6.94 20.47
N THR A 249 20.49 7.41 20.54
CA THR A 249 21.01 8.21 21.66
C THR A 249 20.60 9.67 21.60
N GLY A 250 20.59 10.25 20.40
CA GLY A 250 20.36 11.68 20.18
C GLY A 250 21.57 12.58 20.44
N ASP A 251 22.72 11.97 20.74
CA ASP A 251 24.03 12.60 20.90
C ASP A 251 24.88 12.46 19.64
#